data_AF-A0A519W9A5-F1
#
_entry.id   AF-A0A519W9A5-F1
#
_cell.length_a   1.000
_cell.length_b   1.000
_cell.length_c   1.000
_cell.angle_alpha   90.00
_cell.angle_beta   90.00
_cell.angle_gamma   90.00
#
_symmetry.space_group_name_H-M   'P 1'
#
loop_
_entity.id
_entity.type
_entity.pdbx_description
1 polymer ?
#
loop_
_entity_poly.entity_id
_entity_poly.type
_entity_poly.pdbx_seq_one_letter_code
_entity_poly.pdbx_strand_id
1 'polypeptide(L)'
;MKNKTWCLWVIMMLIGISSYSQSRFSQKELAKLYRQYVLQQCMYHGYEQDSVFHKDISLSIINDISDYPTLNSHGRMLDSLVVRKLKSIEPTTIPDYEDNKPIFLDIVEYYDSKELKKDVWRILKSPKIPRY
;
A
#
# COMPACT_ATOMS: atom_id res chain seq x y z
N MET A 1 30.03 42.83 9.57
CA MET A 1 30.16 41.35 9.51
C MET A 1 29.20 40.57 10.42
N LYS A 2 28.53 41.19 11.41
CA LYS A 2 27.61 40.50 12.34
C LYS A 2 26.27 40.04 11.74
N ASN A 3 25.82 40.64 10.64
CA ASN A 3 24.51 40.32 10.06
C ASN A 3 24.50 39.02 9.23
N LYS A 4 25.67 38.61 8.71
CA LYS A 4 25.79 37.40 7.87
C LYS A 4 25.71 36.10 8.68
N THR A 5 26.17 36.11 9.94
CA THR A 5 26.09 34.95 10.83
C THR A 5 24.66 34.70 11.31
N TRP A 6 23.87 35.75 11.53
CA TRP A 6 22.45 35.63 11.90
C TRP A 6 21.62 34.93 10.81
N CYS A 7 21.86 35.26 9.54
CA CYS A 7 21.19 34.59 8.42
C CYS A 7 21.49 33.09 8.37
N LEU A 8 22.74 32.68 8.65
CA LEU A 8 23.13 31.27 8.70
C LEU A 8 22.40 30.50 9.81
N TRP A 9 22.22 31.10 10.99
CA TRP A 9 21.46 30.49 12.09
C TRP A 9 19.98 30.35 11.77
N VAL A 10 19.37 31.36 11.13
CA VAL A 10 17.97 31.29 10.70
C VAL A 10 17.77 30.21 9.63
N ILE A 11 18.68 30.10 8.67
CA ILE A 11 18.63 29.06 7.63
C ILE A 11 18.78 27.66 8.25
N MET A 12 19.72 27.46 9.18
CA MET A 12 19.89 26.18 9.88
C MET A 12 18.66 25.81 10.73
N MET A 13 18.02 26.79 11.36
CA MET A 13 16.79 26.59 12.13
C MET A 13 15.61 26.21 11.23
N LEU A 14 15.47 26.86 10.07
CA LEU A 14 14.43 26.54 9.08
C LEU A 14 14.62 25.15 8.46
N ILE A 15 15.86 24.74 8.16
CA ILE A 15 16.18 23.39 7.67
C ILE A 15 15.89 22.34 8.76
N GLY A 16 16.22 22.63 10.02
CA GLY A 16 15.90 21.75 11.16
C GLY A 16 14.41 21.54 11.39
N ILE A 17 13.59 22.61 11.26
CA ILE A 17 12.13 22.53 11.39
C ILE A 17 11.52 21.74 10.22
N SER A 18 12.01 21.93 8.99
CA SER A 18 11.54 21.18 7.82
C SER A 18 11.85 19.67 7.89
N SER A 19 12.93 19.29 8.58
CA SER A 19 13.31 17.89 8.79
C SER A 19 12.48 17.19 9.88
N TYR A 20 11.89 17.96 10.80
CA TYR A 20 11.05 17.43 11.88
C TYR A 20 9.59 17.18 11.43
N SER A 21 9.18 17.73 10.28
CA SER A 21 7.90 17.44 9.64
C SER A 21 7.97 16.20 8.74
N GLN A 22 8.63 15.13 9.21
CA GLN A 22 8.38 13.81 8.65
C GLN A 22 6.97 13.41 9.06
N SER A 23 6.02 13.55 8.13
CA SER A 23 4.65 13.07 8.24
C SER A 23 4.63 11.60 8.63
N ARG A 24 4.56 11.32 9.94
CA ARG A 24 4.29 9.98 10.43
C ARG A 24 2.81 9.73 10.26
N PHE A 25 2.45 8.95 9.24
CA PHE A 25 1.07 8.49 9.06
C PHE A 25 0.55 7.90 10.37
N SER A 26 -0.66 8.29 10.74
CA SER A 26 -1.38 7.61 11.81
C SER A 26 -1.58 6.13 11.43
N GLN A 27 -1.74 5.26 12.44
CA GLN A 27 -2.01 3.85 12.17
C GLN A 27 -3.26 3.63 11.31
N LYS A 28 -4.25 4.53 11.41
CA LYS A 28 -5.46 4.48 10.59
C LYS A 28 -5.16 4.80 9.12
N GLU A 29 -4.33 5.79 8.85
CA GLU A 29 -3.91 6.12 7.49
C GLU A 29 -3.04 5.01 6.91
N LEU A 30 -2.10 4.47 7.68
CA LEU A 30 -1.28 3.34 7.24
C LEU A 30 -2.12 2.08 6.98
N ALA A 31 -3.15 1.82 7.79
CA ALA A 31 -4.11 0.75 7.53
C ALA A 31 -4.89 0.96 6.23
N LYS A 32 -5.24 2.22 5.91
CA LYS A 32 -5.88 2.55 4.63
C LYS A 32 -4.92 2.28 3.47
N LEU A 33 -3.66 2.72 3.58
CA LEU A 33 -2.63 2.49 2.56
C LEU A 33 -2.37 1.00 2.34
N TYR A 34 -2.33 0.18 3.39
CA TYR A 34 -2.12 -1.27 3.27
C TYR A 34 -3.27 -1.96 2.55
N ARG A 35 -4.52 -1.52 2.80
CA ARG A 35 -5.69 -2.03 2.05
C ARG A 35 -5.65 -1.59 0.59
N GLN A 36 -5.26 -0.35 0.31
CA GLN A 36 -5.11 0.15 -1.06
C GLN A 36 -4.00 -0.59 -1.81
N TYR A 37 -2.88 -0.88 -1.13
CA TYR A 37 -1.81 -1.73 -1.66
C TYR A 37 -2.33 -3.12 -2.04
N VAL A 38 -3.04 -3.79 -1.12
CA VAL A 38 -3.61 -5.13 -1.38
C VAL A 38 -4.58 -5.09 -2.57
N LEU A 39 -5.46 -4.09 -2.64
CA LEU A 39 -6.38 -3.92 -3.76
C LEU A 39 -5.63 -3.75 -5.09
N GLN A 40 -4.63 -2.87 -5.14
CA GLN A 40 -3.85 -2.61 -6.35
C GLN A 40 -3.06 -3.84 -6.79
N GLN A 41 -2.43 -4.55 -5.85
CA GLN A 41 -1.73 -5.80 -6.16
C GLN A 41 -2.69 -6.90 -6.63
N CYS A 42 -3.88 -7.01 -6.04
CA CYS A 42 -4.92 -7.92 -6.54
C CYS A 42 -5.34 -7.58 -7.98
N MET A 43 -5.49 -6.30 -8.33
CA MET A 43 -5.78 -5.90 -9.71
C MET A 43 -4.64 -6.27 -10.65
N TYR A 44 -3.41 -5.88 -10.31
CA TYR A 44 -2.23 -6.13 -11.13
C TYR A 44 -2.01 -7.62 -11.41
N HIS A 45 -2.11 -8.46 -10.38
CA HIS A 45 -1.90 -9.90 -10.51
C HIS A 45 -3.13 -10.66 -11.00
N GLY A 46 -4.35 -10.20 -10.67
CA GLY A 46 -5.59 -10.86 -11.08
C GLY A 46 -5.82 -10.78 -12.58
N TYR A 47 -5.46 -9.67 -13.22
CA TYR A 47 -5.56 -9.48 -14.67
C TYR A 47 -4.28 -9.86 -15.43
N GLU A 48 -3.48 -10.76 -14.88
CA GLU A 48 -2.26 -11.28 -15.53
C GLU A 48 -1.33 -10.19 -16.06
N GLN A 49 -1.25 -9.05 -15.36
CA GLN A 49 -0.42 -7.91 -15.75
C GLN A 49 -0.81 -7.28 -17.09
N ASP A 50 -2.12 -7.21 -17.39
CA ASP A 50 -2.64 -6.47 -18.54
C ASP A 50 -1.97 -5.07 -18.66
N SER A 51 -1.72 -4.66 -19.91
CA SER A 51 -1.07 -3.41 -20.27
C SER A 51 -1.65 -2.16 -19.60
N VAL A 52 -2.94 -2.17 -19.25
CA VAL A 52 -3.61 -1.08 -18.54
C VAL A 52 -3.03 -0.92 -17.13
N PHE A 53 -2.82 -2.03 -16.41
CA PHE A 53 -2.30 -1.99 -15.03
C PHE A 53 -0.78 -1.79 -14.99
N HIS A 54 -0.06 -2.14 -16.04
CA HIS A 54 1.39 -1.88 -16.11
C HIS A 54 1.72 -0.38 -16.24
N LYS A 55 0.83 0.41 -16.87
CA LYS A 55 0.99 1.86 -17.03
C LYS A 55 0.48 2.66 -15.84
N ASP A 56 -0.29 2.05 -14.95
CA ASP A 56 -0.85 2.70 -13.79
C ASP A 56 0.22 2.91 -12.70
N ILE A 57 0.41 4.15 -12.28
CA ILE A 57 1.45 4.53 -11.31
C ILE A 57 0.96 4.50 -9.85
N SER A 58 -0.27 4.06 -9.59
CA SER A 58 -0.87 4.11 -8.25
C SER A 58 -0.06 3.29 -7.24
N LEU A 59 0.46 2.12 -7.65
CA LEU A 59 1.28 1.30 -6.76
C LEU A 59 2.60 2.00 -6.40
N SER A 60 3.25 2.66 -7.36
CA SER A 60 4.45 3.48 -7.12
C SER A 60 4.15 4.61 -6.13
N ILE A 61 3.04 5.34 -6.33
CA ILE A 61 2.62 6.39 -5.41
C ILE A 61 2.37 5.83 -4.01
N ILE A 62 1.69 4.68 -3.87
CA ILE A 62 1.44 4.04 -2.58
C ILE A 62 2.76 3.66 -1.90
N ASN A 63 3.72 3.13 -2.64
CA ASN A 63 5.04 2.76 -2.13
C ASN A 63 5.82 4.00 -1.66
N ASP A 64 5.74 5.11 -2.38
CA ASP A 64 6.43 6.35 -2.05
C ASP A 64 5.81 7.03 -0.81
N ILE A 65 4.47 7.08 -0.72
CA ILE A 65 3.79 7.74 0.39
C ILE A 65 3.80 6.90 1.67
N SER A 66 3.85 5.57 1.62
CA SER A 66 3.72 4.73 2.82
C SER A 66 4.95 4.65 3.72
N ASP A 67 5.96 5.50 3.46
CA ASP A 67 7.32 5.39 3.98
C ASP A 67 7.90 4.04 3.55
N TYR A 68 8.48 4.01 2.34
CA TYR A 68 8.97 2.83 1.61
C TYR A 68 9.60 1.72 2.49
N PRO A 69 10.41 2.01 3.54
CA PRO A 69 10.93 0.98 4.45
C PRO A 69 9.84 0.24 5.25
N THR A 70 8.79 0.95 5.69
CA THR A 70 7.68 0.40 6.47
C THR A 70 6.83 -0.53 5.63
N LEU A 71 6.50 -0.16 4.40
CA LEU A 71 5.76 -1.04 3.50
C LEU A 71 6.59 -2.25 3.07
N ASN A 72 7.87 -2.06 2.73
CA ASN A 72 8.77 -3.18 2.41
C ASN A 72 8.91 -4.18 3.56
N SER A 73 8.91 -3.69 4.80
CA SER A 73 9.02 -4.57 5.97
C SER A 73 7.81 -5.49 6.19
N HIS A 74 6.62 -5.04 5.74
CA HIS A 74 5.37 -5.80 5.82
C HIS A 74 4.93 -6.37 4.47
N GLY A 75 5.64 -6.06 3.38
CA GLY A 75 5.25 -6.37 2.02
C GLY A 75 5.00 -7.86 1.80
N ARG A 76 5.84 -8.75 2.38
CA ARG A 76 5.61 -10.21 2.29
C ARG A 76 4.29 -10.64 2.91
N MET A 77 3.90 -10.03 4.03
CA MET A 77 2.63 -10.35 4.68
C MET A 77 1.46 -9.82 3.86
N LEU A 78 1.59 -8.62 3.29
CA LEU A 78 0.56 -8.05 2.41
C LEU A 78 0.40 -8.86 1.11
N ASP A 79 1.50 -9.25 0.47
CA ASP A 79 1.50 -10.08 -0.73
C ASP A 79 0.87 -11.45 -0.46
N SER A 80 1.05 -12.00 0.76
CA SER A 80 0.36 -13.24 1.15
C SER A 80 -1.17 -13.10 1.16
N LEU A 81 -1.70 -11.92 1.51
CA LEU A 81 -3.14 -11.63 1.46
C LEU A 81 -3.63 -11.59 0.01
N VAL A 82 -2.85 -10.99 -0.88
CA VAL A 82 -3.13 -10.92 -2.33
C VAL A 82 -3.22 -12.32 -2.92
N VAL A 83 -2.19 -13.14 -2.71
CA VAL A 83 -2.15 -14.53 -3.21
C VAL A 83 -3.32 -15.34 -2.66
N ARG A 84 -3.63 -15.20 -1.36
CA ARG A 84 -4.74 -15.91 -0.74
C ARG A 84 -6.08 -15.50 -1.35
N LYS A 85 -6.33 -14.20 -1.54
CA LYS A 85 -7.58 -13.72 -2.13
C LYS A 85 -7.71 -14.15 -3.59
N LEU A 86 -6.69 -13.98 -4.43
CA LEU A 86 -6.77 -14.35 -5.84
C LEU A 86 -7.01 -15.86 -6.04
N LYS A 87 -6.43 -16.70 -5.18
CA LYS A 87 -6.67 -18.15 -5.19
C LYS A 87 -8.09 -18.54 -4.77
N SER A 88 -8.79 -17.69 -4.00
CA SER A 88 -10.15 -17.96 -3.55
C SER A 88 -11.22 -17.46 -4.52
N ILE A 89 -10.84 -16.80 -5.62
CA ILE A 89 -11.78 -16.32 -6.63
C ILE A 89 -12.06 -17.48 -7.57
N GLU A 90 -13.28 -18.00 -7.46
CA GLU A 90 -13.79 -19.06 -8.30
C GLU A 90 -14.41 -18.50 -9.58
N PRO A 91 -14.35 -19.25 -10.69
CA PRO A 91 -15.17 -18.98 -11.88
C PRO A 91 -16.65 -18.81 -11.55
N THR A 92 -17.31 -17.94 -12.30
CA THR A 92 -18.78 -17.86 -12.25
C THR A 92 -19.42 -19.14 -12.79
N THR A 93 -20.54 -19.54 -12.18
CA THR A 93 -21.36 -20.66 -12.65
C THR A 93 -22.44 -20.24 -13.65
N ILE A 94 -22.51 -18.94 -13.98
CA ILE A 94 -23.48 -18.39 -14.92
C ILE A 94 -23.01 -18.73 -16.35
N PRO A 95 -23.81 -19.47 -17.15
CA PRO A 95 -23.39 -19.98 -18.46
C PRO A 95 -22.87 -18.91 -19.44
N ASP A 96 -23.46 -17.71 -19.42
CA ASP A 96 -23.15 -16.62 -20.35
C ASP A 96 -21.72 -16.07 -20.21
N TYR A 97 -21.01 -16.44 -19.15
CA TYR A 97 -19.71 -15.88 -18.81
C TYR A 97 -18.55 -16.89 -18.91
N GLU A 98 -18.77 -18.08 -19.49
CA GLU A 98 -17.71 -19.01 -19.93
C GLU A 98 -16.59 -19.27 -18.89
N ASP A 99 -16.94 -19.60 -17.64
CA ASP A 99 -15.99 -19.85 -16.55
C ASP A 99 -15.04 -18.67 -16.23
N ASN A 100 -15.40 -17.44 -16.62
CA ASN A 100 -14.63 -16.26 -16.27
C ASN A 100 -14.71 -15.95 -14.77
N LYS A 101 -13.59 -15.50 -14.22
CA LYS A 101 -13.49 -15.10 -12.81
C LYS A 101 -13.95 -13.65 -12.63
N PRO A 102 -14.87 -13.36 -11.68
CA PRO A 102 -15.32 -12.00 -11.40
C PRO A 102 -14.30 -11.22 -10.54
N ILE A 103 -13.05 -11.15 -11.01
CA ILE A 103 -11.89 -10.65 -10.24
C ILE A 103 -12.18 -9.29 -9.61
N PHE A 104 -12.67 -8.32 -10.38
CA PHE A 104 -12.92 -6.96 -9.89
C PHE A 104 -13.98 -6.92 -8.78
N LEU A 105 -15.07 -7.67 -8.94
CA LEU A 105 -16.14 -7.71 -7.94
C LEU A 105 -15.60 -8.23 -6.61
N ASP A 106 -14.92 -9.37 -6.67
CA ASP A 106 -14.36 -10.05 -5.51
C ASP A 106 -13.33 -9.21 -4.74
N ILE A 107 -12.46 -8.48 -5.44
CA ILE A 107 -11.39 -7.70 -4.82
C ILE A 107 -11.93 -6.40 -4.21
N VAL A 108 -12.97 -5.79 -4.80
CA VAL A 108 -13.64 -4.61 -4.25
C VAL A 108 -14.38 -4.98 -2.97
N GLU A 109 -15.10 -6.09 -2.97
CA GLU A 109 -15.73 -6.62 -1.75
C GLU A 109 -14.68 -6.94 -0.67
N TYR A 110 -13.55 -7.54 -1.08
CA TYR A 110 -12.46 -7.84 -0.15
C TYR A 110 -11.83 -6.58 0.46
N TYR A 111 -11.67 -5.51 -0.31
CA TYR A 111 -11.14 -4.22 0.15
C TYR A 111 -11.93 -3.65 1.35
N ASP A 112 -13.26 -3.81 1.35
CA ASP A 112 -14.13 -3.33 2.41
C ASP A 112 -14.47 -4.37 3.48
N SER A 113 -14.05 -5.62 3.29
CA SER A 113 -14.30 -6.72 4.21
C SER A 113 -13.74 -6.48 5.62
N LYS A 114 -14.43 -7.03 6.62
CA LYS A 114 -13.94 -7.09 8.01
C LYS A 114 -12.67 -7.94 8.12
N GLU A 115 -12.55 -8.97 7.28
CA GLU A 115 -11.39 -9.86 7.22
C GLU A 115 -10.12 -9.07 6.89
N LEU A 116 -10.10 -8.38 5.75
CA LEU A 116 -8.91 -7.61 5.32
C LEU A 116 -8.57 -6.53 6.36
N LYS A 117 -9.57 -5.82 6.87
CA LYS A 117 -9.38 -4.82 7.95
C LYS A 117 -8.68 -5.44 9.16
N LYS A 118 -9.12 -6.62 9.61
CA LYS A 118 -8.54 -7.33 10.76
C LYS A 118 -7.11 -7.79 10.48
N ASP A 119 -6.84 -8.32 9.29
CA ASP A 119 -5.52 -8.81 8.92
C ASP A 119 -4.50 -7.67 8.76
N VAL A 120 -4.90 -6.57 8.13
CA VAL A 120 -4.07 -5.36 8.04
C VAL A 120 -3.74 -4.83 9.43
N TRP A 121 -4.70 -4.76 10.35
CA TRP A 121 -4.44 -4.36 11.73
C TRP A 121 -3.48 -5.31 12.47
N ARG A 122 -3.50 -6.60 12.16
CA ARG A 122 -2.56 -7.58 12.71
C ARG A 122 -1.15 -7.34 12.18
N ILE A 123 -1.01 -7.12 10.87
CA ILE A 123 0.27 -6.83 10.21
C ILE A 123 0.88 -5.54 10.76
N LEU A 124 0.09 -4.47 10.93
CA LEU A 124 0.58 -3.21 11.48
C LEU A 124 1.15 -3.32 12.90
N LYS A 125 0.69 -4.30 13.68
CA LYS A 125 1.17 -4.58 15.03
C LYS A 125 2.32 -5.58 15.04
N SER A 126 2.62 -6.21 13.90
CA SER A 126 3.71 -7.18 13.80
C SER A 126 5.08 -6.48 13.75
N PRO A 127 6.16 -7.19 14.10
CA PRO A 127 7.51 -6.66 13.95
C PRO A 127 7.82 -6.35 12.48
N LYS A 128 8.47 -5.20 12.24
CA LYS A 128 8.96 -4.84 10.91
C LYS A 128 10.14 -5.76 10.53
N ILE A 129 9.98 -6.58 9.49
CA ILE A 129 11.05 -7.49 9.02
C ILE A 129 11.61 -6.95 7.70
N PRO A 130 12.85 -6.44 7.64
CA PRO A 130 13.44 -5.93 6.39
C PRO A 130 13.35 -6.95 5.25
N ARG A 131 13.05 -6.48 4.03
CA ARG A 131 13.34 -7.23 2.81
C ARG A 131 14.83 -6.99 2.47
N TYR A 132 15.62 -8.06 2.52
CA TYR A 132 16.99 -8.10 2.02
C TYR A 132 16.97 -8.44 0.54
#